data_AF-A0A9Q5GFK7-F1
#
_entry.id   AF-A0A9Q5GFK7-F1
#
_cell.length_a   1.000
_cell.length_b   1.000
_cell.length_c   1.000
_cell.angle_alpha   90.00
_cell.angle_beta   90.00
_cell.angle_gamma   90.00
#
_symmetry.space_group_name_H-M   'P 1'
#
loop_
_entity.id
_entity.type
_entity.pdbx_description
1 polymer ?
#
loop_
_entity_poly.entity_id
_entity_poly.type
_entity_poly.pdbx_seq_one_letter_code
_entity_poly.pdbx_strand_id
1 'polypeptide(L)'
;MTVTLKTGAALTAAMAAFTLGACDNGGNNPLTNPAPDTPATESPLPPGTDDPSAGGSINRYEEEDGSGNGYAQSITYNEVDDTFTVDNLGFDGTNTYSRVPLPNVQLAAAVSPYRVYENASTFADSVTGTPITQLPHKAILGVSTNSNPDGSPVTQFALVRTGAYTDYGFGGFMYERNGAVVLPTSGQAGFRGGYAGLRDFRGVSGLEYTTGDMTLDIDFDDFNAGDAVKGTITNRQVYDMDGNRLTDQYIAEINDDNALVTGWQDIPLGALPSLHLTIGPDTLNADGELTNGITSSNSGVQLESGNYYAVLAGEGADMEVTGIVVIESADPGTDGVVIRETGGFILYR
;
A
#
# COMPACT_ATOMS: atom_id res chain seq x y z
N MET A 1 -46.49 -57.24 -55.73
CA MET A 1 -46.04 -56.91 -57.10
C MET A 1 -44.82 -56.02 -56.96
N THR A 2 -43.66 -56.56 -57.29
CA THR A 2 -42.33 -55.94 -57.21
C THR A 2 -42.24 -54.74 -58.14
N VAL A 3 -41.71 -53.61 -57.70
CA VAL A 3 -40.74 -52.81 -58.49
C VAL A 3 -39.80 -52.07 -57.53
N THR A 4 -38.54 -52.49 -57.58
CA THR A 4 -37.34 -51.73 -57.22
C THR A 4 -36.89 -50.92 -58.45
N LEU A 5 -36.35 -49.71 -58.27
CA LEU A 5 -35.20 -49.10 -59.02
C LEU A 5 -35.09 -47.62 -58.59
N LYS A 6 -34.07 -47.25 -57.79
CA LYS A 6 -32.70 -46.78 -58.13
C LYS A 6 -32.61 -45.34 -58.67
N THR A 7 -32.08 -44.48 -57.78
CA THR A 7 -30.98 -43.50 -57.93
C THR A 7 -30.96 -42.51 -59.10
N GLY A 8 -30.84 -41.23 -58.76
CA GLY A 8 -30.29 -40.19 -59.64
C GLY A 8 -30.49 -38.79 -59.06
N ALA A 9 -29.41 -38.21 -58.53
CA ALA A 9 -29.37 -36.93 -57.84
C ALA A 9 -29.73 -35.73 -58.72
N ALA A 10 -30.41 -34.73 -58.14
CA ALA A 10 -30.18 -33.31 -58.44
C ALA A 10 -30.88 -32.39 -57.43
N LEU A 11 -30.13 -31.37 -57.03
CA LEU A 11 -30.60 -29.99 -56.81
C LEU A 11 -31.12 -29.57 -55.42
N THR A 12 -30.38 -28.56 -54.92
CA THR A 12 -30.84 -27.37 -54.18
C THR A 12 -31.10 -27.50 -52.68
N ALA A 13 -30.13 -27.01 -51.92
CA ALA A 13 -30.32 -26.48 -50.58
C ALA A 13 -31.23 -25.23 -50.65
N ALA A 14 -32.31 -25.23 -49.87
CA ALA A 14 -33.06 -24.04 -49.49
C ALA A 14 -33.18 -24.05 -47.97
N MET A 15 -32.32 -23.27 -47.32
CA MET A 15 -32.32 -23.04 -45.88
C MET A 15 -33.38 -21.96 -45.61
N ALA A 16 -34.48 -22.34 -44.96
CA ALA A 16 -35.49 -21.39 -44.50
C ALA A 16 -34.99 -20.72 -43.21
N ALA A 17 -34.90 -19.40 -43.28
CA ALA A 17 -34.57 -18.52 -42.17
C ALA A 17 -35.65 -18.55 -41.07
N PHE A 18 -35.22 -18.65 -39.82
CA PHE A 18 -35.94 -18.05 -38.70
C PHE A 18 -35.20 -16.77 -38.30
N THR A 19 -35.90 -15.65 -38.49
CA THR A 19 -35.51 -14.31 -38.07
C THR A 19 -35.83 -14.12 -36.59
N LEU A 20 -34.86 -13.62 -35.83
CA LEU A 20 -35.13 -12.86 -34.61
C LEU A 20 -34.42 -11.52 -34.75
N GLY A 21 -35.23 -10.46 -34.63
CA GLY A 21 -34.93 -9.10 -35.02
C GLY A 21 -33.79 -8.48 -34.21
N ALA A 22 -32.90 -7.83 -34.95
CA ALA A 22 -31.99 -6.84 -34.42
C ALA A 22 -32.72 -5.49 -34.30
N CYS A 23 -32.64 -4.90 -33.12
CA CYS A 23 -32.49 -3.46 -32.89
C CYS A 23 -31.93 -3.31 -31.47
N ASP A 24 -30.65 -2.93 -31.31
CA ASP A 24 -30.37 -1.61 -30.74
C ASP A 24 -28.91 -1.19 -30.97
N ASN A 25 -28.74 0.13 -30.97
CA ASN A 25 -27.65 0.94 -31.47
C ASN A 25 -26.48 1.07 -30.49
N GLY A 26 -25.28 1.32 -31.02
CA GLY A 26 -24.20 1.97 -30.26
C GLY A 26 -22.83 1.29 -30.32
N GLY A 27 -22.35 0.93 -31.50
CA GLY A 27 -20.94 0.56 -31.68
C GLY A 27 -20.16 1.73 -32.26
N ASN A 28 -19.01 2.07 -31.65
CA ASN A 28 -17.83 2.66 -32.28
C ASN A 28 -16.62 2.30 -31.40
N ASN A 29 -15.83 1.29 -31.75
CA ASN A 29 -14.52 1.54 -32.34
C ASN A 29 -14.13 0.43 -33.35
N PRO A 30 -13.75 0.76 -34.61
CA PRO A 30 -13.41 -0.26 -35.60
C PRO A 30 -11.89 -0.51 -35.63
N LEU A 31 -11.48 -1.74 -35.34
CA LEU A 31 -10.53 -2.59 -36.09
C LEU A 31 -10.54 -3.95 -35.37
N THR A 32 -10.77 -5.00 -36.14
CA THR A 32 -11.24 -6.33 -35.73
C THR A 32 -10.35 -7.07 -34.71
N ASN A 33 -10.90 -7.26 -33.51
CA ASN A 33 -11.09 -8.52 -32.76
C ASN A 33 -10.92 -8.22 -31.26
N PRO A 34 -12.00 -8.06 -30.47
CA PRO A 34 -11.84 -7.87 -29.04
C PRO A 34 -11.18 -9.12 -28.47
N ALA A 35 -10.05 -8.93 -27.77
CA ALA A 35 -9.58 -9.95 -26.85
C ALA A 35 -10.71 -10.20 -25.83
N PRO A 36 -10.96 -11.44 -25.40
CA PRO A 36 -11.85 -11.65 -24.28
C PRO A 36 -11.30 -10.89 -23.08
N ASP A 37 -12.14 -10.04 -22.48
CA ASP A 37 -11.83 -9.38 -21.21
C ASP A 37 -11.41 -10.47 -20.23
N THR A 38 -10.14 -10.43 -19.85
CA THR A 38 -9.66 -11.24 -18.74
C THR A 38 -10.08 -10.42 -17.51
N PRO A 39 -10.92 -10.95 -16.61
CA PRO A 39 -11.23 -10.24 -15.38
C PRO A 39 -9.89 -9.92 -14.71
N ALA A 40 -9.64 -8.64 -14.45
CA ALA A 40 -8.59 -8.27 -13.51
C ALA A 40 -8.93 -9.03 -12.21
N THR A 41 -7.98 -9.82 -11.71
CA THR A 41 -8.09 -10.34 -10.36
C THR A 41 -8.11 -9.12 -9.45
N GLU A 42 -9.27 -8.78 -8.90
CA GLU A 42 -9.41 -7.86 -7.77
C GLU A 42 -8.25 -8.14 -6.81
N SER A 43 -7.31 -7.19 -6.71
CA SER A 43 -6.26 -7.31 -5.71
C SER A 43 -6.96 -7.04 -4.38
N PRO A 44 -7.11 -8.03 -3.49
CA PRO A 44 -8.03 -7.90 -2.37
C PRO A 44 -7.58 -6.75 -1.49
N LEU A 45 -8.50 -5.80 -1.27
CA LEU A 45 -8.33 -4.78 -0.24
C LEU A 45 -8.14 -5.46 1.12
N PRO A 46 -7.39 -4.84 2.05
CA PRO A 46 -7.25 -5.38 3.40
C PRO A 46 -8.62 -5.51 4.10
N PRO A 47 -8.75 -6.35 5.14
CA PRO A 47 -9.96 -6.41 5.95
C PRO A 47 -10.26 -5.06 6.63
N GLY A 48 -11.49 -4.86 7.08
CA GLY A 48 -11.92 -3.57 7.61
C GLY A 48 -13.43 -3.40 7.62
N THR A 49 -13.88 -2.25 7.13
CA THR A 49 -15.30 -1.89 7.05
C THR A 49 -16.10 -2.87 6.20
N ASP A 50 -17.14 -3.46 6.80
CA ASP A 50 -18.14 -4.25 6.10
C ASP A 50 -19.01 -3.32 5.23
N ASP A 51 -19.27 -3.74 3.99
CA ASP A 51 -20.10 -2.99 3.01
C ASP A 51 -19.68 -1.50 2.87
N PRO A 52 -18.44 -1.23 2.39
CA PRO A 52 -17.95 0.14 2.23
C PRO A 52 -18.87 0.95 1.29
N SER A 53 -18.86 2.28 1.47
CA SER A 53 -19.57 3.19 0.59
C SER A 53 -18.87 4.54 0.49
N ALA A 54 -19.00 5.22 -0.65
CA ALA A 54 -18.51 6.59 -0.82
C ALA A 54 -19.06 7.58 0.23
N GLY A 55 -20.26 7.34 0.76
CA GLY A 55 -20.91 8.21 1.73
C GLY A 55 -20.52 7.99 3.19
N GLY A 56 -19.70 6.97 3.48
CA GLY A 56 -19.39 6.55 4.85
C GLY A 56 -17.90 6.49 5.14
N SER A 57 -17.58 6.49 6.43
CA SER A 57 -16.22 6.22 6.91
C SER A 57 -15.76 4.82 6.51
N ILE A 58 -14.47 4.68 6.23
CA ILE A 58 -13.83 3.40 5.90
C ILE A 58 -12.59 3.29 6.76
N ASN A 59 -12.45 2.16 7.44
CA ASN A 59 -11.21 1.72 8.06
C ASN A 59 -10.75 0.41 7.43
N ARG A 60 -9.44 0.24 7.37
CA ARG A 60 -8.77 -0.95 6.86
C ARG A 60 -7.59 -1.26 7.76
N TYR A 61 -7.32 -2.54 7.98
CA TYR A 61 -6.21 -3.01 8.80
C TYR A 61 -5.51 -4.20 8.15
N GLU A 62 -4.26 -4.44 8.54
CA GLU A 62 -3.48 -5.56 8.03
C GLU A 62 -4.13 -6.91 8.40
N GLU A 63 -4.24 -7.82 7.42
CA GLU A 63 -4.77 -9.16 7.65
C GLU A 63 -3.80 -10.00 8.49
N GLU A 64 -4.34 -10.75 9.45
CA GLU A 64 -3.54 -11.71 10.21
C GLU A 64 -3.19 -12.93 9.34
N ASP A 65 -1.89 -13.19 9.17
CA ASP A 65 -1.39 -14.28 8.32
C ASP A 65 -0.74 -15.44 9.10
N GLY A 66 -0.76 -15.36 10.44
CA GLY A 66 -0.11 -16.33 11.32
C GLY A 66 1.43 -16.29 11.32
N SER A 67 2.03 -15.31 10.64
CA SER A 67 3.49 -15.13 10.47
C SER A 67 3.99 -13.77 10.94
N GLY A 68 3.18 -13.05 11.73
CA GLY A 68 3.54 -11.77 12.36
C GLY A 68 2.76 -10.55 11.83
N ASN A 69 2.14 -10.65 10.64
CA ASN A 69 1.29 -9.58 10.11
C ASN A 69 -0.07 -9.55 10.80
N GLY A 70 -0.68 -8.35 10.87
CA GLY A 70 -2.06 -8.18 11.34
C GLY A 70 -2.31 -8.46 12.82
N TYR A 71 -1.25 -8.64 13.62
CA TYR A 71 -1.36 -8.86 15.06
C TYR A 71 -1.65 -7.57 15.83
N ALA A 72 -1.20 -6.40 15.36
CA ALA A 72 -1.55 -5.14 16.02
C ALA A 72 -3.03 -4.82 15.77
N GLN A 73 -3.82 -4.82 16.84
CA GLN A 73 -5.27 -4.62 16.80
C GLN A 73 -5.67 -3.44 17.67
N SER A 74 -6.92 -2.96 17.50
CA SER A 74 -7.51 -1.90 18.33
C SER A 74 -6.62 -0.64 18.47
N ILE A 75 -5.88 -0.34 17.41
CA ILE A 75 -4.92 0.77 17.41
C ILE A 75 -5.71 2.08 17.62
N THR A 76 -5.34 2.87 18.63
CA THR A 76 -6.04 4.13 18.97
C THR A 76 -5.05 5.22 19.33
N TYR A 77 -5.33 6.47 18.92
CA TYR A 77 -4.57 7.64 19.34
C TYR A 77 -5.39 8.50 20.32
N ASN A 78 -4.78 8.89 21.44
CA ASN A 78 -5.31 9.84 22.38
C ASN A 78 -4.53 11.15 22.30
N GLU A 79 -5.15 12.17 21.74
CA GLU A 79 -4.55 13.49 21.55
C GLU A 79 -4.31 14.24 22.86
N VAL A 80 -5.15 14.02 23.89
CA VAL A 80 -5.03 14.73 25.18
C VAL A 80 -3.73 14.37 25.89
N ASP A 81 -3.40 13.08 25.88
CA ASP A 81 -2.22 12.56 26.57
C ASP A 81 -1.01 12.36 25.63
N ASP A 82 -1.19 12.62 24.32
CA ASP A 82 -0.22 12.30 23.26
C ASP A 82 0.29 10.85 23.37
N THR A 83 -0.66 9.93 23.49
CA THR A 83 -0.40 8.49 23.64
C THR A 83 -1.08 7.69 22.55
N PHE A 84 -0.46 6.56 22.25
CA PHE A 84 -0.92 5.64 21.23
C PHE A 84 -1.09 4.26 21.86
N THR A 85 -2.23 3.61 21.67
CA THR A 85 -2.51 2.31 22.27
C THR A 85 -2.66 1.24 21.21
N VAL A 86 -2.11 0.05 21.47
CA VAL A 86 -2.10 -1.08 20.55
C VAL A 86 -2.42 -2.35 21.33
N ASP A 87 -3.38 -3.14 20.87
CA ASP A 87 -3.69 -4.44 21.45
C ASP A 87 -3.05 -5.58 20.65
N ASN A 88 -3.03 -6.77 21.27
CA ASN A 88 -2.64 -8.04 20.66
C ASN A 88 -1.17 -8.11 20.19
N LEU A 89 -0.29 -7.32 20.81
CA LEU A 89 1.16 -7.46 20.70
C LEU A 89 1.77 -8.04 21.99
N GLY A 90 2.69 -8.99 21.84
CA GLY A 90 3.34 -9.64 22.96
C GLY A 90 4.54 -8.85 23.46
N PHE A 91 4.71 -8.76 24.79
CA PHE A 91 5.85 -8.10 25.42
C PHE A 91 6.04 -6.64 24.99
N ASP A 92 4.95 -5.88 24.87
CA ASP A 92 4.97 -4.44 24.58
C ASP A 92 4.52 -3.57 25.78
N GLY A 93 4.57 -4.14 26.99
CA GLY A 93 4.32 -3.42 28.24
C GLY A 93 2.84 -3.33 28.61
N THR A 94 2.31 -2.11 28.62
CA THR A 94 0.91 -1.81 29.02
C THR A 94 0.03 -1.49 27.82
N ASN A 95 0.41 -1.94 26.63
CA ASN A 95 -0.26 -1.62 25.36
C ASN A 95 -0.26 -0.11 25.06
N THR A 96 0.56 0.68 25.77
CA THR A 96 0.61 2.15 25.67
C THR A 96 1.99 2.59 25.22
N TYR A 97 2.01 3.42 24.18
CA TYR A 97 3.18 3.92 23.50
C TYR A 97 3.27 5.42 23.71
N SER A 98 4.48 5.87 24.05
CA SER A 98 4.77 7.28 24.29
C SER A 98 5.48 7.87 23.09
N ARG A 99 5.21 9.14 22.79
CA ARG A 99 5.90 9.83 21.70
C ARG A 99 7.39 9.89 22.00
N VAL A 100 8.21 9.51 21.01
CA VAL A 100 9.66 9.52 21.13
C VAL A 100 10.29 10.60 20.25
N PRO A 101 11.31 11.32 20.74
CA PRO A 101 12.12 12.17 19.89
C PRO A 101 12.95 11.29 18.94
N LEU A 102 13.01 11.67 17.67
CA LEU A 102 13.90 11.01 16.72
C LEU A 102 15.36 11.43 17.00
N PRO A 103 16.32 10.50 16.82
CA PRO A 103 17.69 10.66 17.32
C PRO A 103 18.48 11.79 16.64
N ASN A 104 18.06 12.26 15.47
CA ASN A 104 18.63 13.45 14.85
C ASN A 104 17.60 14.29 14.08
N VAL A 105 17.99 15.53 13.78
CA VAL A 105 17.14 16.56 13.17
C VAL A 105 16.81 16.24 11.73
N GLN A 106 17.72 15.58 10.98
CA GLN A 106 17.49 15.21 9.59
C GLN A 106 16.39 14.16 9.47
N LEU A 107 16.47 13.08 10.26
CA LEU A 107 15.43 12.05 10.34
C LEU A 107 14.12 12.63 10.88
N ALA A 108 14.20 13.48 11.92
CA ALA A 108 13.01 14.17 12.44
C ALA A 108 12.30 15.03 11.37
N ALA A 109 13.07 15.74 10.55
CA ALA A 109 12.54 16.53 9.44
C ALA A 109 12.00 15.65 8.31
N ALA A 110 12.64 14.51 8.03
CA ALA A 110 12.25 13.61 6.95
C ALA A 110 11.00 12.78 7.27
N VAL A 111 10.75 12.45 8.55
CA VAL A 111 9.53 11.75 8.99
C VAL A 111 8.37 12.73 9.22
N SER A 112 8.65 14.02 9.43
CA SER A 112 7.63 15.07 9.57
C SER A 112 6.74 15.14 8.32
N PRO A 113 5.41 15.22 8.46
CA PRO A 113 4.65 15.59 9.67
C PRO A 113 4.29 14.43 10.60
N TYR A 114 4.76 13.21 10.34
CA TYR A 114 4.34 12.04 11.11
C TYR A 114 5.01 11.97 12.48
N ARG A 115 4.34 11.27 13.40
CA ARG A 115 4.77 11.13 14.79
C ARG A 115 5.21 9.70 15.06
N VAL A 116 6.30 9.56 15.80
CA VAL A 116 6.86 8.26 16.17
C VAL A 116 6.62 7.99 17.64
N TYR A 117 6.18 6.78 17.95
CA TYR A 117 5.92 6.32 19.31
C TYR A 117 6.66 5.00 19.57
N GLU A 118 6.90 4.72 20.85
CA GLU A 118 7.52 3.48 21.31
C GLU A 118 6.88 3.02 22.60
N ASN A 119 6.81 1.70 22.78
CA ASN A 119 6.35 1.10 24.01
C ASN A 119 7.38 1.26 25.16
N ALA A 120 6.93 1.08 26.40
CA ALA A 120 7.83 1.08 27.53
C ALA A 120 8.84 -0.09 27.44
N SER A 121 10.12 0.19 27.72
CA SER A 121 11.18 -0.83 27.68
C SER A 121 11.11 -1.88 28.80
N THR A 122 10.31 -1.62 29.84
CA THR A 122 10.09 -2.56 30.95
C THR A 122 8.64 -2.54 31.42
N PHE A 123 8.18 -3.66 31.96
CA PHE A 123 6.93 -3.80 32.70
C PHE A 123 7.23 -4.39 34.07
N ALA A 124 6.71 -3.79 35.15
CA ALA A 124 6.91 -4.35 36.48
C ALA A 124 5.97 -5.55 36.69
N ASP A 125 6.51 -6.72 37.01
CA ASP A 125 5.72 -7.90 37.37
C ASP A 125 4.69 -7.53 38.45
N SER A 126 3.41 -7.80 38.17
CA SER A 126 2.29 -7.30 38.99
C SER A 126 2.25 -7.86 40.42
N VAL A 127 3.03 -8.90 40.73
CA VAL A 127 3.07 -9.54 42.05
C VAL A 127 4.35 -9.16 42.80
N THR A 128 5.50 -9.23 42.12
CA THR A 128 6.82 -9.07 42.73
C THR A 128 7.42 -7.67 42.56
N GLY A 129 6.92 -6.89 41.61
CA GLY A 129 7.50 -5.61 41.20
C GLY A 129 8.80 -5.72 40.43
N THR A 130 9.25 -6.93 40.10
CA THR A 130 10.50 -7.15 39.34
C THR A 130 10.32 -6.64 37.91
N PRO A 131 11.23 -5.80 37.38
CA PRO A 131 11.14 -5.36 35.99
C PRO A 131 11.31 -6.53 35.01
N ILE A 132 10.40 -6.62 34.05
CA ILE A 132 10.44 -7.53 32.91
C ILE A 132 10.77 -6.70 31.67
N THR A 133 11.90 -6.98 31.02
CA THR A 133 12.28 -6.33 29.76
C THR A 133 11.23 -6.59 28.69
N GLN A 134 10.82 -5.54 28.00
CA GLN A 134 9.89 -5.60 26.87
C GLN A 134 10.65 -5.60 25.55
N LEU A 135 10.00 -6.08 24.49
CA LEU A 135 10.52 -5.98 23.13
C LEU A 135 10.20 -4.60 22.56
N PRO A 136 11.15 -3.91 21.90
CA PRO A 136 10.91 -2.59 21.35
C PRO A 136 10.00 -2.68 20.12
N HIS A 137 8.90 -1.96 20.17
CA HIS A 137 7.93 -1.77 19.09
C HIS A 137 7.91 -0.28 18.76
N LYS A 138 8.08 0.06 17.49
CA LYS A 138 7.93 1.44 17.01
C LYS A 138 6.61 1.56 16.28
N ALA A 139 5.95 2.69 16.49
CA ALA A 139 4.76 3.07 15.75
C ALA A 139 4.98 4.39 15.02
N ILE A 140 4.44 4.51 13.80
CA ILE A 140 4.32 5.78 13.07
C ILE A 140 2.84 6.10 12.93
N LEU A 141 2.46 7.34 13.28
CA LEU A 141 1.11 7.87 13.19
C LEU A 141 1.08 9.08 12.24
N GLY A 142 0.23 9.00 11.22
CA GLY A 142 -0.18 10.12 10.40
C GLY A 142 -1.59 10.58 10.75
N VAL A 143 -1.77 11.88 10.90
CA VAL A 143 -3.08 12.51 11.14
C VAL A 143 -3.24 13.64 10.15
N SER A 144 -4.39 13.65 9.48
CA SER A 144 -4.69 14.67 8.48
C SER A 144 -4.62 16.08 9.07
N THR A 145 -4.13 17.02 8.27
CA THR A 145 -4.24 18.46 8.57
C THR A 145 -5.63 19.01 8.30
N ASN A 146 -6.47 18.27 7.57
CA ASN A 146 -7.88 18.57 7.38
C ASN A 146 -8.70 17.95 8.51
N SER A 147 -9.80 18.63 8.86
CA SER A 147 -10.69 18.18 9.93
C SER A 147 -12.14 18.24 9.49
N ASN A 148 -12.91 17.26 9.96
CA ASN A 148 -14.37 17.25 9.90
C ASN A 148 -14.95 18.39 10.75
N PRO A 149 -16.26 18.72 10.58
CA PRO A 149 -16.91 19.78 11.35
C PRO A 149 -16.89 19.58 12.87
N ASP A 150 -16.74 18.35 13.34
CA ASP A 150 -16.61 18.01 14.77
C ASP A 150 -15.18 18.12 15.32
N GLY A 151 -14.22 18.49 14.46
CA GLY A 151 -12.80 18.61 14.79
C GLY A 151 -12.01 17.31 14.68
N SER A 152 -12.65 16.18 14.36
CA SER A 152 -11.94 14.94 14.08
C SER A 152 -11.15 15.04 12.76
N PRO A 153 -10.00 14.38 12.63
CA PRO A 153 -9.24 14.36 11.38
C PRO A 153 -10.03 13.65 10.26
N VAL A 154 -9.86 14.13 9.03
CA VAL A 154 -10.55 13.55 7.84
C VAL A 154 -9.96 12.18 7.47
N THR A 155 -8.64 12.03 7.56
CA THR A 155 -7.96 10.75 7.40
C THR A 155 -6.85 10.55 8.41
N GLN A 156 -6.52 9.29 8.68
CA GLN A 156 -5.41 8.89 9.53
C GLN A 156 -4.77 7.60 8.99
N PHE A 157 -3.54 7.35 9.39
CA PHE A 157 -2.93 6.02 9.31
C PHE A 157 -2.08 5.77 10.54
N ALA A 158 -1.91 4.50 10.86
CA ALA A 158 -0.94 4.07 11.85
C ALA A 158 -0.29 2.76 11.40
N LEU A 159 0.99 2.59 11.74
CA LEU A 159 1.69 1.32 11.55
C LEU A 159 2.57 1.04 12.76
N VAL A 160 2.71 -0.23 13.11
CA VAL A 160 3.49 -0.72 14.26
C VAL A 160 4.30 -1.92 13.81
N ARG A 161 5.61 -1.87 14.05
CA ARG A 161 6.55 -2.96 13.75
C ARG A 161 7.55 -3.13 14.89
N THR A 162 8.17 -4.31 14.96
CA THR A 162 9.26 -4.61 15.89
C THR A 162 10.37 -5.35 15.15
N GLY A 163 11.62 -5.00 15.50
CA GLY A 163 12.81 -5.69 15.01
C GLY A 163 13.31 -6.78 15.94
N ALA A 164 12.54 -7.14 16.96
CA ALA A 164 13.00 -8.03 18.04
C ALA A 164 13.05 -9.52 17.66
N TYR A 165 12.57 -9.88 16.48
CA TYR A 165 12.47 -11.25 15.99
C TYR A 165 13.37 -11.44 14.78
N THR A 166 13.84 -12.67 14.56
CA THR A 166 14.67 -13.01 13.39
C THR A 166 13.85 -13.13 12.10
N ASP A 167 12.58 -13.54 12.20
CA ASP A 167 11.70 -13.80 11.05
C ASP A 167 10.48 -12.90 11.11
N TYR A 168 10.64 -11.64 10.69
CA TYR A 168 9.65 -10.56 10.80
C TYR A 168 9.09 -10.33 12.21
N GLY A 169 8.76 -9.09 12.52
CA GLY A 169 8.12 -8.76 13.79
C GLY A 169 6.63 -9.03 13.80
N PHE A 170 6.07 -9.22 14.99
CA PHE A 170 4.62 -9.07 15.19
C PHE A 170 4.24 -7.60 15.12
N GLY A 171 3.27 -7.26 14.29
CA GLY A 171 2.88 -5.88 14.07
C GLY A 171 1.56 -5.75 13.32
N GLY A 172 1.28 -4.54 12.85
CA GLY A 172 0.10 -4.26 12.04
C GLY A 172 0.10 -2.84 11.51
N PHE A 173 -0.79 -2.56 10.57
CA PHE A 173 -1.14 -1.21 10.18
C PHE A 173 -2.65 -1.02 10.17
N MET A 174 -3.06 0.25 10.22
CA MET A 174 -4.38 0.68 9.80
C MET A 174 -4.29 1.95 8.95
N TYR A 175 -5.30 2.18 8.13
CA TYR A 175 -5.58 3.49 7.56
C TYR A 175 -7.09 3.70 7.50
N GLU A 176 -7.51 4.95 7.57
CA GLU A 176 -8.92 5.28 7.58
C GLU A 176 -9.27 6.64 6.97
N ARG A 177 -10.46 6.69 6.40
CA ARG A 177 -11.24 7.90 6.16
C ARG A 177 -12.33 7.99 7.19
N ASN A 178 -12.43 9.14 7.84
CA ASN A 178 -13.58 9.52 8.64
C ASN A 178 -14.47 10.50 7.88
N GLY A 179 -15.60 10.03 7.36
CA GLY A 179 -16.51 10.80 6.52
C GLY A 179 -16.63 10.26 5.10
N ALA A 180 -17.11 11.11 4.19
CA ALA A 180 -17.43 10.73 2.83
C ALA A 180 -16.35 11.15 1.82
N VAL A 181 -16.45 10.62 0.60
CA VAL A 181 -15.78 11.12 -0.60
C VAL A 181 -16.81 11.49 -1.66
N VAL A 182 -16.56 12.55 -2.40
CA VAL A 182 -17.28 12.86 -3.64
C VAL A 182 -16.31 12.75 -4.80
N LEU A 183 -16.36 11.61 -5.50
CA LEU A 183 -15.52 11.38 -6.67
C LEU A 183 -15.95 12.27 -7.84
N PRO A 184 -15.02 12.98 -8.50
CA PRO A 184 -15.29 13.62 -9.78
C PRO A 184 -15.71 12.60 -10.82
N THR A 185 -16.64 12.97 -11.70
CA THR A 185 -17.08 12.12 -12.82
C THR A 185 -16.25 12.33 -14.09
N SER A 186 -15.24 13.21 -14.03
CA SER A 186 -14.38 13.59 -15.16
C SER A 186 -13.17 14.38 -14.70
N GLY A 187 -12.15 14.46 -15.55
CA GLY A 187 -10.92 15.23 -15.34
C GLY A 187 -9.86 14.46 -14.57
N GLN A 188 -8.83 15.18 -14.12
CA GLN A 188 -7.69 14.60 -13.44
C GLN A 188 -7.41 15.33 -12.11
N ALA A 189 -6.86 14.60 -11.15
CA ALA A 189 -6.46 15.14 -9.86
C ALA A 189 -5.07 14.68 -9.45
N GLY A 190 -4.19 15.63 -9.12
CA GLY A 190 -2.90 15.36 -8.50
C GLY A 190 -2.94 15.57 -6.99
N PHE A 191 -2.12 14.79 -6.28
CA PHE A 191 -1.94 14.77 -4.84
C PHE A 191 -0.45 14.62 -4.49
N ARG A 192 -0.01 15.23 -3.39
CA ARG A 192 1.38 15.17 -2.91
C ARG A 192 1.46 15.17 -1.39
N GLY A 193 2.49 14.53 -0.86
CA GLY A 193 2.76 14.47 0.58
C GLY A 193 4.05 13.73 0.89
N GLY A 194 4.34 13.62 2.18
CA GLY A 194 5.47 12.82 2.66
C GLY A 194 5.11 11.34 2.76
N TYR A 195 6.12 10.50 2.76
CA TYR A 195 6.04 9.07 3.01
C TYR A 195 7.00 8.70 4.12
N ALA A 196 6.57 7.90 5.09
CA ALA A 196 7.45 7.35 6.11
C ALA A 196 7.06 5.93 6.49
N GLY A 197 8.05 5.10 6.77
CA GLY A 197 7.84 3.71 7.09
C GLY A 197 8.87 3.13 8.05
N LEU A 198 8.66 1.87 8.35
CA LEU A 198 9.57 1.02 9.09
C LEU A 198 9.98 -0.15 8.21
N ARG A 199 11.23 -0.59 8.34
CA ARG A 199 11.71 -1.85 7.77
C ARG A 199 12.02 -2.85 8.86
N ASP A 200 11.48 -4.05 8.70
CA ASP A 200 11.83 -5.23 9.48
C ASP A 200 12.29 -6.35 8.54
N PHE A 201 12.87 -7.40 9.12
CA PHE A 201 13.67 -8.35 8.35
C PHE A 201 13.26 -9.79 8.64
N ARG A 202 13.43 -10.63 7.63
CA ARG A 202 13.42 -12.09 7.75
C ARG A 202 14.83 -12.62 7.58
N GLY A 203 15.24 -13.52 8.47
CA GLY A 203 16.59 -14.07 8.55
C GLY A 203 17.53 -13.33 9.52
N VAL A 204 17.19 -12.10 9.92
CA VAL A 204 17.93 -11.31 10.93
C VAL A 204 16.98 -10.45 11.76
N SER A 205 17.39 -10.10 12.97
CA SER A 205 16.69 -9.10 13.79
C SER A 205 17.13 -7.69 13.42
N GLY A 206 16.20 -6.74 13.39
CA GLY A 206 16.53 -5.34 13.16
C GLY A 206 15.28 -4.52 12.86
N LEU A 207 15.39 -3.22 13.04
CA LEU A 207 14.39 -2.28 12.61
C LEU A 207 15.09 -1.06 12.01
N GLU A 208 14.51 -0.47 10.98
CA GLU A 208 15.01 0.76 10.34
C GLU A 208 13.86 1.69 9.99
N TYR A 209 14.16 2.96 9.74
CA TYR A 209 13.21 3.94 9.23
C TYR A 209 13.39 4.12 7.73
N THR A 210 12.28 4.31 7.02
CA THR A 210 12.27 4.81 5.64
C THR A 210 11.52 6.12 5.55
N THR A 211 11.94 6.96 4.61
CA THR A 211 11.28 8.25 4.31
C THR A 211 11.30 8.49 2.80
N GLY A 212 10.42 9.33 2.29
CA GLY A 212 10.39 9.75 0.89
C GLY A 212 9.32 10.78 0.60
N ASP A 213 9.27 11.24 -0.65
CA ASP A 213 8.24 12.14 -1.16
C ASP A 213 7.31 11.36 -2.09
N MET A 214 5.99 11.45 -1.86
CA MET A 214 5.01 10.73 -2.64
C MET A 214 4.11 11.68 -3.46
N THR A 215 3.89 11.30 -4.71
CA THR A 215 2.90 11.92 -5.60
C THR A 215 1.94 10.87 -6.13
N LEU A 216 0.69 11.24 -6.30
CA LEU A 216 -0.36 10.40 -6.88
C LEU A 216 -1.23 11.26 -7.79
N ASP A 217 -1.45 10.80 -9.01
CA ASP A 217 -2.37 11.40 -9.97
C ASP A 217 -3.46 10.39 -10.33
N ILE A 218 -4.71 10.86 -10.37
CA ILE A 218 -5.90 10.09 -10.75
C ILE A 218 -6.47 10.70 -12.03
N ASP A 219 -6.80 9.84 -12.99
CA ASP A 219 -7.62 10.16 -14.15
C ASP A 219 -9.02 9.57 -13.95
N PHE A 220 -10.03 10.43 -13.81
CA PHE A 220 -11.43 10.02 -13.61
C PHE A 220 -12.18 9.81 -14.94
N ASP A 221 -11.54 10.10 -16.08
CA ASP A 221 -12.11 9.87 -17.40
C ASP A 221 -11.70 8.50 -17.98
N ASP A 222 -10.54 7.99 -17.58
CA ASP A 222 -9.95 6.76 -18.09
C ASP A 222 -9.39 5.90 -16.94
N PHE A 223 -9.56 4.59 -16.93
CA PHE A 223 -10.18 3.76 -17.97
C PHE A 223 -11.71 3.83 -17.93
N ASN A 224 -12.36 3.52 -19.07
CA ASN A 224 -13.82 3.35 -19.11
C ASN A 224 -14.34 2.23 -18.18
N ALA A 225 -13.44 1.37 -17.68
CA ALA A 225 -13.68 0.39 -16.62
C ALA A 225 -12.69 0.66 -15.48
N GLY A 226 -13.07 1.59 -14.60
CA GLY A 226 -12.28 2.01 -13.43
C GLY A 226 -11.23 3.09 -13.73
N ASP A 227 -11.01 3.98 -12.77
CA ASP A 227 -10.12 5.13 -12.94
C ASP A 227 -8.64 4.72 -12.93
N ALA A 228 -7.82 5.39 -13.75
CA ALA A 228 -6.40 5.16 -13.87
C ALA A 228 -5.66 5.95 -12.81
N VAL A 229 -4.80 5.24 -12.07
CA VAL A 229 -4.01 5.83 -11.00
C VAL A 229 -2.54 5.63 -11.34
N LYS A 230 -1.76 6.69 -11.25
CA LYS A 230 -0.31 6.63 -11.28
C LYS A 230 0.25 7.31 -10.05
N GLY A 231 1.39 6.87 -9.58
CA GLY A 231 2.06 7.49 -8.46
C GLY A 231 3.50 7.05 -8.34
N THR A 232 4.26 7.82 -7.58
CA THR A 232 5.68 7.56 -7.33
C THR A 232 6.08 7.94 -5.93
N ILE A 233 6.99 7.16 -5.34
CA ILE A 233 7.70 7.52 -4.12
C ILE A 233 9.16 7.75 -4.49
N THR A 234 9.63 8.97 -4.26
CA THR A 234 10.95 9.47 -4.67
C THR A 234 11.75 9.94 -3.45
N ASN A 235 13.01 10.34 -3.68
CA ASN A 235 13.92 10.83 -2.63
C ASN A 235 14.04 9.88 -1.43
N ARG A 236 13.87 8.57 -1.66
CA ARG A 236 13.78 7.57 -0.61
C ARG A 236 15.09 7.47 0.18
N GLN A 237 14.99 7.56 1.50
CA GLN A 237 16.10 7.41 2.43
C GLN A 237 15.84 6.32 3.45
N VAL A 238 16.92 5.68 3.90
CA VAL A 238 16.94 4.69 4.97
C VAL A 238 17.80 5.19 6.11
N TYR A 239 17.32 4.98 7.33
CA TYR A 239 18.08 5.25 8.56
C TYR A 239 18.01 4.06 9.52
N ASP A 240 19.10 3.79 10.24
CA ASP A 240 19.04 2.91 11.40
C ASP A 240 18.27 3.55 12.57
N MET A 241 18.09 2.80 13.66
CA MET A 241 17.40 3.28 14.87
C MET A 241 18.14 4.38 15.62
N ASP A 242 19.45 4.54 15.40
CA ASP A 242 20.27 5.64 15.93
C ASP A 242 20.24 6.87 15.00
N GLY A 243 19.57 6.76 13.86
CA GLY A 243 19.41 7.81 12.86
C GLY A 243 20.59 7.97 11.89
N ASN A 244 21.54 7.04 11.86
CA ASN A 244 22.57 7.06 10.84
C ASN A 244 21.92 6.71 9.48
N ARG A 245 22.23 7.49 8.45
CA ARG A 245 21.69 7.28 7.11
C ARG A 245 22.40 6.10 6.44
N LEU A 246 21.65 5.05 6.11
CA LEU A 246 22.13 3.84 5.46
C LEU A 246 21.91 3.83 3.94
N THR A 247 21.20 4.82 3.39
CA THR A 247 20.82 4.87 1.96
C THR A 247 21.99 4.60 1.01
N ASP A 248 23.12 5.26 1.20
CA ASP A 248 24.26 5.13 0.29
C ASP A 248 24.95 3.78 0.42
N GLN A 249 24.91 3.17 1.61
CA GLN A 249 25.39 1.81 1.84
C GLN A 249 24.53 0.81 1.04
N TYR A 250 23.21 0.88 1.19
CA TYR A 250 22.29 0.03 0.43
C TYR A 250 22.46 0.21 -1.09
N ILE A 251 22.67 1.43 -1.57
CA ILE A 251 22.93 1.67 -3.00
C ILE A 251 24.23 1.00 -3.46
N ALA A 252 25.30 1.11 -2.66
CA ALA A 252 26.58 0.46 -2.97
C ALA A 252 26.42 -1.06 -3.03
N GLU A 253 25.73 -1.65 -2.05
CA GLU A 253 25.45 -3.09 -1.99
C GLU A 253 24.61 -3.55 -3.20
N ILE A 254 23.55 -2.80 -3.58
CA ILE A 254 22.75 -3.13 -4.77
C ILE A 254 23.60 -3.11 -6.04
N ASN A 255 24.49 -2.11 -6.18
CA ASN A 255 25.38 -2.02 -7.34
C ASN A 255 26.36 -3.18 -7.39
N ASP A 256 26.94 -3.57 -6.25
CA ASP A 256 27.87 -4.70 -6.14
C ASP A 256 27.18 -6.03 -6.48
N ASP A 257 25.98 -6.27 -5.95
CA ASP A 257 25.17 -7.47 -6.23
C ASP A 257 24.80 -7.62 -7.72
N ASN A 258 24.61 -6.49 -8.39
CA ASN A 258 24.21 -6.46 -9.81
C ASN A 258 25.38 -6.21 -10.77
N ALA A 259 26.62 -6.14 -10.29
CA ALA A 259 27.80 -5.77 -11.10
C ALA A 259 28.05 -6.72 -12.30
N LEU A 260 27.56 -7.97 -12.23
CA LEU A 260 27.68 -8.96 -13.30
C LEU A 260 26.43 -9.06 -14.20
N VAL A 261 25.37 -8.32 -13.88
CA VAL A 261 24.14 -8.31 -14.69
C VAL A 261 24.39 -7.53 -15.98
N THR A 262 24.13 -8.17 -17.12
CA THR A 262 24.36 -7.55 -18.43
C THR A 262 23.43 -6.36 -18.62
N GLY A 263 24.01 -5.18 -18.87
CA GLY A 263 23.26 -3.94 -19.08
C GLY A 263 22.99 -3.15 -17.79
N TRP A 264 23.47 -3.62 -16.64
CA TRP A 264 23.41 -2.86 -15.39
C TRP A 264 24.14 -1.53 -15.51
N GLN A 265 23.51 -0.48 -14.98
CA GLN A 265 24.10 0.83 -14.76
C GLN A 265 24.00 1.16 -13.28
N ASP A 266 25.12 1.49 -12.66
CA ASP A 266 25.17 1.81 -11.24
C ASP A 266 24.20 2.92 -10.88
N ILE A 267 23.43 2.69 -9.83
CA ILE A 267 22.56 3.67 -9.21
C ILE A 267 23.44 4.75 -8.55
N PRO A 268 23.24 6.04 -8.86
CA PRO A 268 23.94 7.11 -8.18
C PRO A 268 23.61 7.15 -6.67
N LEU A 269 24.61 7.48 -5.84
CA LEU A 269 24.39 7.70 -4.42
C LEU A 269 23.42 8.87 -4.16
N GLY A 270 22.75 8.83 -3.01
CA GLY A 270 21.91 9.93 -2.52
C GLY A 270 20.47 9.54 -2.23
N ALA A 271 19.84 8.67 -3.01
CA ALA A 271 18.47 8.20 -2.79
C ALA A 271 18.27 6.81 -3.39
N LEU A 272 17.47 5.96 -2.72
CA LEU A 272 17.07 4.69 -3.30
C LEU A 272 16.26 4.91 -4.60
N PRO A 273 16.28 3.94 -5.53
CA PRO A 273 15.42 3.96 -6.70
C PRO A 273 13.95 4.24 -6.34
N SER A 274 13.30 5.00 -7.22
CA SER A 274 11.91 5.39 -7.00
C SER A 274 10.98 4.18 -7.09
N LEU A 275 9.96 4.16 -6.24
CA LEU A 275 8.85 3.22 -6.37
C LEU A 275 7.83 3.80 -7.33
N HIS A 276 7.27 2.96 -8.19
CA HIS A 276 6.27 3.31 -9.18
C HIS A 276 5.04 2.43 -8.98
N LEU A 277 3.87 3.06 -8.86
CA LEU A 277 2.60 2.35 -8.83
C LEU A 277 2.33 1.73 -10.21
N THR A 278 1.84 0.50 -10.21
CA THR A 278 1.31 -0.14 -11.42
C THR A 278 0.07 0.61 -11.88
N ILE A 279 0.10 1.07 -13.12
CA ILE A 279 -1.06 1.69 -13.77
C ILE A 279 -1.90 0.57 -14.39
N GLY A 280 -3.17 0.49 -14.00
CA GLY A 280 -4.11 -0.49 -14.55
C GLY A 280 -5.56 -0.07 -14.35
N PRO A 281 -6.50 -0.75 -15.02
CA PRO A 281 -7.93 -0.57 -14.75
C PRO A 281 -8.28 -1.02 -13.33
N ASP A 282 -9.49 -0.68 -12.88
CA ASP A 282 -10.06 -1.10 -11.59
C ASP A 282 -9.19 -0.76 -10.37
N THR A 283 -8.33 0.26 -10.49
CA THR A 283 -7.41 0.63 -9.40
C THR A 283 -8.10 1.47 -8.33
N LEU A 284 -9.06 2.30 -8.72
CA LEU A 284 -9.93 3.07 -7.82
C LEU A 284 -11.37 2.59 -7.98
N ASN A 285 -12.00 2.20 -6.87
CA ASN A 285 -13.39 1.78 -6.85
C ASN A 285 -14.35 2.95 -6.55
N ALA A 286 -15.66 2.69 -6.71
CA ALA A 286 -16.70 3.70 -6.49
C ALA A 286 -16.79 4.21 -5.04
N ASP A 287 -16.22 3.49 -4.07
CA ASP A 287 -16.24 3.85 -2.64
C ASP A 287 -15.06 4.75 -2.24
N GLY A 288 -14.15 5.00 -3.19
CA GLY A 288 -12.96 5.82 -3.02
C GLY A 288 -11.74 5.02 -2.56
N GLU A 289 -11.75 3.70 -2.61
CA GLU A 289 -10.60 2.87 -2.21
C GLU A 289 -9.70 2.58 -3.42
N LEU A 290 -8.39 2.57 -3.18
CA LEU A 290 -7.37 2.37 -4.20
C LEU A 290 -6.46 1.20 -3.82
N THR A 291 -6.19 0.31 -4.77
CA THR A 291 -5.22 -0.78 -4.57
C THR A 291 -4.62 -1.26 -5.89
N ASN A 292 -3.30 -1.45 -5.92
CA ASN A 292 -2.59 -2.13 -6.99
C ASN A 292 -1.16 -2.48 -6.56
N GLY A 293 -0.38 -3.05 -7.48
CA GLY A 293 1.05 -3.29 -7.29
C GLY A 293 1.88 -2.00 -7.26
N ILE A 294 3.06 -2.09 -6.66
CA ILE A 294 4.09 -1.06 -6.65
C ILE A 294 5.46 -1.73 -6.77
N THR A 295 6.39 -1.12 -7.51
CA THR A 295 7.72 -1.69 -7.75
C THR A 295 8.79 -0.62 -7.94
N SER A 296 10.03 -0.94 -7.59
CA SER A 296 11.22 -0.21 -8.04
C SER A 296 12.04 -1.09 -8.98
N SER A 297 12.68 -0.47 -9.97
CA SER A 297 13.58 -1.17 -10.88
C SER A 297 14.74 -0.26 -11.29
N ASN A 298 15.86 -0.87 -11.66
CA ASN A 298 16.99 -0.17 -12.28
C ASN A 298 17.52 -1.02 -13.44
N SER A 299 17.77 -0.38 -14.58
CA SER A 299 18.32 -1.06 -15.77
C SER A 299 17.55 -2.33 -16.20
N GLY A 300 16.23 -2.36 -15.98
CA GLY A 300 15.37 -3.51 -16.27
C GLY A 300 15.39 -4.63 -15.22
N VAL A 301 16.15 -4.48 -14.14
CA VAL A 301 16.14 -5.38 -12.97
C VAL A 301 15.15 -4.83 -11.95
N GLN A 302 14.17 -5.64 -11.56
CA GLN A 302 13.28 -5.32 -10.43
C GLN A 302 14.04 -5.48 -9.12
N LEU A 303 13.99 -4.44 -8.27
CA LEU A 303 14.70 -4.40 -7.00
C LEU A 303 13.75 -4.69 -5.83
N GLU A 304 12.56 -4.08 -5.87
CA GLU A 304 11.56 -4.18 -4.81
C GLU A 304 10.17 -4.31 -5.43
N SER A 305 9.25 -4.96 -4.73
CA SER A 305 7.85 -5.03 -5.13
C SER A 305 6.90 -5.30 -3.97
N GLY A 306 5.66 -4.90 -4.15
CA GLY A 306 4.56 -5.26 -3.28
C GLY A 306 3.28 -4.55 -3.72
N ASN A 307 2.49 -4.10 -2.76
CA ASN A 307 1.21 -3.43 -3.01
C ASN A 307 1.09 -2.12 -2.24
N TYR A 308 0.19 -1.27 -2.71
CA TYR A 308 -0.31 -0.15 -1.93
C TYR A 308 -1.82 -0.29 -1.74
N TYR A 309 -2.30 0.29 -0.64
CA TYR A 309 -3.70 0.31 -0.26
C TYR A 309 -4.03 1.70 0.25
N ALA A 310 -5.10 2.32 -0.25
CA ALA A 310 -5.42 3.70 0.09
C ALA A 310 -6.92 3.98 0.03
N VAL A 311 -7.32 5.11 0.61
CA VAL A 311 -8.68 5.63 0.53
C VAL A 311 -8.65 7.15 0.32
N LEU A 312 -9.51 7.62 -0.58
CA LEU A 312 -9.78 9.04 -0.83
C LEU A 312 -10.83 9.55 0.15
N ALA A 313 -10.68 10.79 0.59
CA ALA A 313 -11.65 11.49 1.41
C ALA A 313 -11.93 12.90 0.89
N GLY A 314 -13.07 13.47 1.24
CA GLY A 314 -13.42 14.87 0.93
C GLY A 314 -13.95 15.09 -0.49
N GLU A 315 -13.99 16.36 -0.90
CA GLU A 315 -14.51 16.78 -2.21
C GLU A 315 -13.72 17.96 -2.80
N GLY A 316 -13.62 18.01 -4.13
CA GLY A 316 -13.02 19.12 -4.86
C GLY A 316 -11.57 19.46 -4.48
N ALA A 317 -11.38 20.63 -3.88
CA ALA A 317 -10.06 21.12 -3.45
C ALA A 317 -9.62 20.56 -2.10
N ASP A 318 -10.56 20.05 -1.31
CA ASP A 318 -10.33 19.52 0.04
C ASP A 318 -10.14 17.99 0.02
N MET A 319 -10.05 17.39 -1.18
CA MET A 319 -9.78 15.96 -1.30
C MET A 319 -8.39 15.62 -0.75
N GLU A 320 -8.28 14.45 -0.15
CA GLU A 320 -7.00 13.88 0.29
C GLU A 320 -7.00 12.36 0.16
N VAL A 321 -5.79 11.79 0.17
CA VAL A 321 -5.57 10.33 0.08
C VAL A 321 -4.75 9.91 1.29
N THR A 322 -5.21 8.92 2.05
CA THR A 322 -4.38 8.23 3.05
C THR A 322 -4.17 6.79 2.64
N GLY A 323 -3.05 6.18 3.03
CA GLY A 323 -2.81 4.78 2.71
C GLY A 323 -1.52 4.22 3.27
N ILE A 324 -1.28 2.96 2.93
CA ILE A 324 -0.14 2.14 3.31
C ILE A 324 0.48 1.52 2.04
N VAL A 325 1.81 1.42 2.04
CA VAL A 325 2.60 0.65 1.10
C VAL A 325 3.28 -0.49 1.87
N VAL A 326 3.21 -1.70 1.31
CA VAL A 326 3.97 -2.85 1.80
C VAL A 326 4.77 -3.41 0.64
N ILE A 327 6.10 -3.40 0.76
CA ILE A 327 7.01 -3.96 -0.23
C ILE A 327 8.01 -4.90 0.43
N GLU A 328 8.47 -5.88 -0.34
CA GLU A 328 9.57 -6.74 0.02
C GLU A 328 10.70 -6.65 -1.01
N SER A 329 11.92 -6.89 -0.54
CA SER A 329 13.11 -7.06 -1.36
C SER A 329 14.13 -7.98 -0.69
N ALA A 330 15.03 -8.55 -1.48
CA ALA A 330 16.23 -9.14 -0.89
C ALA A 330 17.06 -8.03 -0.22
N ASP A 331 17.74 -8.36 0.87
CA ASP A 331 18.79 -7.50 1.41
C ASP A 331 20.03 -7.62 0.50
N PRO A 332 20.53 -6.51 -0.06
CA PRO A 332 21.64 -6.54 -1.01
C PRO A 332 23.01 -6.74 -0.32
N GLY A 333 23.09 -6.60 1.00
CA GLY A 333 24.33 -6.81 1.75
C GLY A 333 24.46 -8.23 2.30
N THR A 334 23.34 -8.97 2.39
CA THR A 334 23.27 -10.25 3.12
C THR A 334 22.41 -11.29 2.42
N ASP A 335 23.07 -12.31 1.86
CA ASP A 335 22.41 -13.47 1.24
C ASP A 335 21.37 -14.13 2.17
N GLY A 336 20.15 -14.31 1.64
CA GLY A 336 19.06 -15.01 2.33
C GLY A 336 18.26 -14.15 3.30
N VAL A 337 18.62 -12.88 3.50
CA VAL A 337 17.82 -11.92 4.26
C VAL A 337 16.80 -11.25 3.33
N VAL A 338 15.58 -11.08 3.82
CA VAL A 338 14.53 -10.31 3.12
C VAL A 338 14.12 -9.14 3.98
N ILE A 339 14.06 -7.98 3.34
CA ILE A 339 13.60 -6.73 3.91
C ILE A 339 12.12 -6.59 3.58
N ARG A 340 11.32 -6.26 4.59
CA ARG A 340 9.96 -5.79 4.40
C ARG A 340 9.89 -4.33 4.82
N GLU A 341 9.41 -3.48 3.94
CA GLU A 341 9.11 -2.09 4.26
C GLU A 341 7.59 -1.92 4.35
N THR A 342 7.12 -1.36 5.46
CA THR A 342 5.74 -0.90 5.64
C THR A 342 5.75 0.60 5.89
N GLY A 343 5.19 1.38 4.98
CA GLY A 343 5.14 2.83 5.11
C GLY A 343 3.75 3.39 4.87
N GLY A 344 3.46 4.51 5.51
CA GLY A 344 2.20 5.23 5.39
C GLY A 344 2.37 6.61 4.80
N PHE A 345 1.27 7.14 4.29
CA PHE A 345 1.23 8.46 3.68
C PHE A 345 -0.13 9.14 3.87
N ILE A 346 -0.14 10.47 3.87
CA ILE A 346 -1.31 11.30 3.60
C ILE A 346 -0.91 12.32 2.53
N LEU A 347 -1.66 12.35 1.42
CA LEU A 347 -1.44 13.20 0.27
C LEU A 347 -2.58 14.20 0.11
N TYR A 348 -2.23 15.44 -0.19
CA TYR A 348 -3.16 16.56 -0.33
C TYR A 348 -3.08 17.14 -1.75
N ARG A 349 -4.13 17.87 -2.17
CA ARG A 349 -4.23 18.54 -3.48
C ARG A 349 -3.13 19.58 -3.73
#